data_AF-F9EJW1-F1
#
_entry.id   AF-F9EJW1-F1
#
_cell.length_a   1.000
_cell.length_b   1.000
_cell.length_c   1.000
_cell.angle_alpha   90.00
_cell.angle_beta   90.00
_cell.angle_gamma   90.00
#
_symmetry.space_group_name_H-M   'P 1'
#
loop_
_entity.id
_entity.type
_entity.pdbx_description
1 polymer ?
#
loop_
_entity_poly.entity_id
_entity_poly.type
_entity_poly.pdbx_seq_one_letter_code
_entity_poly.pdbx_strand_id
1 'polypeptide(L)'
;FTRPRRFGKTLNMSTLKYFFDIQNANENRKLFNGLDIEKSEYFSEQGKYPVIFISMKGIKATTWEETKKDIALLVLDLFSNFRYLLDDLNDFDLPRFKKYLLSDIDISELKNSLTFLTKILYQKYEKEVILLIDEYDNPLITAHKYDFYEEALSFFKVFYGEALKTNPYLKMGVMTGIIRVIKADIFSDLNNLKVYSILNEQYSDFFGFTQSEVEKALKDFNIEYELPDVKAWYDGYKFGNSDVYNPWSILNFLTDKKLIPYWIDTSDNYLINKTLKNASSDTMEALQKLFSGESVEENISGNSDLSI
;
A
#
# COMPACT_ATOMS: atom_id res chain seq x y z
N PHE A 1 -5.07 -4.27 1.84
CA PHE A 1 -5.95 -3.09 1.95
C PHE A 1 -6.01 -2.36 0.62
N THR A 2 -7.21 -2.12 0.10
CA THR A 2 -7.41 -1.20 -1.04
C THR A 2 -8.04 0.09 -0.55
N ARG A 3 -7.35 1.21 -0.77
CA ARG A 3 -7.82 2.55 -0.37
C ARG A 3 -7.49 3.55 -1.46
N PRO A 4 -8.26 4.64 -1.60
CA PRO A 4 -7.96 5.66 -2.60
C PRO A 4 -6.57 6.29 -2.37
N ARG A 5 -6.06 6.98 -3.39
CA ARG A 5 -4.80 7.75 -3.25
C ARG A 5 -4.95 8.76 -2.12
N ARG A 6 -3.84 9.03 -1.40
CA ARG A 6 -3.77 10.02 -0.31
C ARG A 6 -4.61 9.73 0.94
N PHE A 7 -5.07 8.49 1.12
CA PHE A 7 -5.74 8.01 2.34
C PHE A 7 -4.78 7.43 3.40
N GLY A 8 -3.54 7.91 3.48
CA GLY A 8 -2.61 7.50 4.54
C GLY A 8 -2.09 6.05 4.45
N LYS A 9 -2.18 5.39 3.28
CA LYS A 9 -1.70 4.00 3.10
C LYS A 9 -0.25 3.81 3.54
N THR A 10 0.67 4.60 2.98
CA THR A 10 2.10 4.56 3.32
C THR A 10 2.36 4.92 4.77
N LEU A 11 1.59 5.84 5.34
CA LEU A 11 1.70 6.21 6.75
C LEU A 11 1.36 5.01 7.64
N ASN A 12 0.23 4.34 7.39
CA ASN A 12 -0.15 3.13 8.12
C ASN A 12 0.89 2.01 7.99
N MET A 13 1.42 1.78 6.78
CA MET A 13 2.50 0.81 6.59
C MET A 13 3.76 1.18 7.38
N SER A 14 4.10 2.46 7.44
CA SER A 14 5.22 2.94 8.25
C SER A 14 4.94 2.74 9.74
N THR A 15 3.73 3.04 10.22
CA THR A 15 3.32 2.79 11.62
C THR A 15 3.52 1.32 11.99
N LEU A 16 3.08 0.38 11.14
CA LEU A 16 3.30 -1.05 11.36
C LEU A 16 4.79 -1.40 11.38
N LYS A 17 5.59 -0.83 10.46
CA LYS A 17 7.04 -1.02 10.44
C LYS A 17 7.67 -0.61 11.77
N TYR A 18 7.43 0.62 12.23
CA TYR A 18 7.98 1.12 13.48
C TYR A 18 7.48 0.33 14.69
N PHE A 19 6.21 -0.10 14.67
CA PHE A 19 5.62 -0.86 15.77
C PHE A 19 6.32 -2.21 15.96
N PHE A 20 6.53 -2.97 14.89
CA PHE A 20 7.05 -4.33 14.99
C PHE A 20 8.58 -4.42 14.96
N ASP A 21 9.28 -3.43 14.39
CA ASP A 21 10.72 -3.48 14.12
C ASP A 21 11.57 -3.81 15.35
N ILE A 22 12.18 -4.99 15.30
CA ILE A 22 13.06 -5.53 16.34
C ILE A 22 14.39 -4.77 16.49
N GLN A 23 14.90 -4.16 15.41
CA GLN A 23 16.22 -3.50 15.45
C GLN A 23 16.19 -2.24 16.31
N ASN A 24 15.12 -1.44 16.15
CA ASN A 24 14.97 -0.16 16.84
C ASN A 24 13.87 -0.22 17.91
N ALA A 25 13.60 -1.40 18.47
CA ALA A 25 12.47 -1.66 19.36
C ALA A 25 12.31 -0.60 20.48
N ASN A 26 13.40 -0.27 21.18
CA ASN A 26 13.40 0.69 22.28
C ASN A 26 13.18 2.14 21.84
N GLU A 27 13.74 2.54 20.70
CA GLU A 27 13.57 3.88 20.15
C GLU A 27 12.16 4.05 19.61
N ASN A 28 11.69 3.09 18.82
CA ASN A 28 10.38 3.09 18.22
C ASN A 28 9.26 3.02 19.25
N ARG A 29 9.47 2.34 20.38
CA ARG A 29 8.48 2.26 21.47
C ARG A 29 7.99 3.64 21.90
N LYS A 30 8.90 4.63 21.93
CA LYS A 30 8.60 6.02 22.33
C LYS A 30 7.58 6.70 21.42
N LEU A 31 7.49 6.28 20.15
CA LEU A 31 6.52 6.81 19.18
C LEU A 31 5.07 6.46 19.54
N PHE A 32 4.87 5.48 20.42
CA PHE A 32 3.55 4.97 20.78
C PHE A 32 3.11 5.37 22.21
N ASN A 33 3.95 6.11 22.93
CA ASN A 33 3.65 6.55 24.30
C ASN A 33 2.40 7.44 24.34
N GLY A 34 1.45 7.12 25.21
CA GLY A 34 0.19 7.84 25.39
C GLY A 34 -0.85 7.61 24.29
N LEU A 35 -0.52 6.84 23.25
CA LEU A 35 -1.46 6.50 22.17
C LEU A 35 -2.34 5.30 22.56
N ASP A 36 -3.46 5.13 21.88
CA ASP A 36 -4.43 4.08 22.24
C ASP A 36 -3.88 2.66 22.09
N ILE A 37 -2.94 2.44 21.16
CA ILE A 37 -2.27 1.13 20.99
C ILE A 37 -1.50 0.71 22.24
N GLU A 38 -0.93 1.65 23.01
CA GLU A 38 -0.19 1.34 24.24
C GLU A 38 -1.08 0.70 25.31
N LYS A 39 -2.38 1.02 25.29
CA LYS A 39 -3.38 0.48 26.22
C LYS A 39 -3.92 -0.89 25.78
N SER A 40 -3.55 -1.37 24.60
CA SER A 40 -4.06 -2.61 24.02
C SER A 40 -3.21 -3.82 24.41
N GLU A 41 -3.80 -5.03 24.39
CA GLU A 41 -3.07 -6.29 24.59
C GLU A 41 -1.97 -6.51 23.52
N TYR A 42 -2.17 -5.95 22.32
CA TYR A 42 -1.25 -6.06 21.20
C TYR A 42 0.04 -5.27 21.40
N PHE A 43 0.10 -4.33 22.36
CA PHE A 43 1.34 -3.62 22.68
C PHE A 43 2.46 -4.57 23.13
N SER A 44 2.08 -5.75 23.62
CA SER A 44 3.02 -6.83 23.91
C SER A 44 3.82 -7.26 22.67
N GLU A 45 3.34 -7.04 21.45
CA GLU A 45 3.99 -7.41 20.18
C GLU A 45 4.99 -6.35 19.66
N GLN A 46 5.06 -5.19 20.31
CA GLN A 46 5.92 -4.09 19.90
C GLN A 46 7.40 -4.50 19.91
N GLY A 47 8.10 -4.27 18.80
CA GLY A 47 9.54 -4.51 18.66
C GLY A 47 9.96 -5.99 18.69
N LYS A 48 9.07 -6.93 18.39
CA LYS A 48 9.35 -8.38 18.45
C LYS A 48 9.81 -9.01 17.14
N TYR A 49 9.67 -8.33 15.99
CA TYR A 49 9.80 -8.99 14.70
C TYR A 49 10.76 -8.26 13.75
N PRO A 50 11.57 -8.99 12.98
CA PRO A 50 12.19 -8.41 11.79
C PRO A 50 11.10 -7.97 10.80
N VAL A 51 11.27 -6.78 10.22
CA VAL A 51 10.32 -6.21 9.27
C VAL A 51 11.02 -5.90 7.95
N ILE A 52 10.43 -6.39 6.85
CA ILE A 52 10.78 -5.97 5.48
C ILE A 52 9.70 -5.00 5.02
N PHE A 53 10.10 -3.82 4.54
CA PHE A 53 9.18 -2.86 3.93
C PHE A 53 9.67 -2.45 2.54
N ILE A 54 8.83 -2.65 1.54
CA ILE A 54 9.06 -2.21 0.16
C ILE A 54 7.88 -1.39 -0.35
N SER A 55 8.17 -0.42 -1.23
CA SER A 55 7.15 0.33 -1.96
C SER A 55 7.38 0.16 -3.45
N MET A 56 6.32 -0.19 -4.17
CA MET A 56 6.38 -0.37 -5.63
C MET A 56 6.10 0.93 -6.41
N LYS A 57 5.98 2.06 -5.70
CA LYS A 57 5.74 3.40 -6.27
C LYS A 57 6.78 3.81 -7.33
N GLY A 58 8.02 3.36 -7.15
CA GLY A 58 9.14 3.69 -8.03
C GLY A 58 9.13 2.95 -9.36
N ILE A 59 8.39 1.84 -9.47
CA ILE A 59 8.36 1.00 -10.67
C ILE A 59 7.38 1.61 -11.68
N LYS A 60 7.91 2.43 -12.59
CA LYS A 60 7.13 3.26 -13.53
C LYS A 60 7.67 3.27 -14.96
N ALA A 61 8.68 2.44 -15.22
CA ALA A 61 9.21 2.21 -16.55
C ALA A 61 8.12 1.91 -17.59
N THR A 62 8.35 2.35 -18.82
CA THR A 62 7.40 2.20 -19.93
C THR A 62 7.66 0.95 -20.77
N THR A 63 8.66 0.14 -20.38
CA THR A 63 8.98 -1.14 -21.02
C THR A 63 9.25 -2.22 -19.97
N TRP A 64 9.08 -3.48 -20.36
CA TRP A 64 9.39 -4.60 -19.47
C TRP A 64 10.88 -4.68 -19.10
N GLU A 65 11.78 -4.40 -20.05
CA GLU A 65 13.22 -4.42 -19.81
C GLU A 65 13.66 -3.39 -18.78
N GLU A 66 13.12 -2.18 -18.83
CA GLU A 66 13.38 -1.13 -17.83
C GLU A 66 12.69 -1.44 -16.51
N THR A 67 11.48 -2.01 -16.53
CA THR A 67 10.77 -2.46 -15.30
C THR A 67 11.61 -3.45 -14.51
N LYS A 68 12.27 -4.40 -15.18
CA LYS A 68 13.20 -5.34 -14.52
C LYS A 68 14.38 -4.62 -13.86
N LYS A 69 14.90 -3.54 -14.48
CA LYS A 69 15.98 -2.72 -13.89
C LYS A 69 15.48 -1.96 -12.66
N ASP A 70 14.29 -1.36 -12.72
CA ASP A 70 13.68 -0.68 -11.57
C ASP A 70 13.50 -1.65 -10.39
N ILE A 71 13.05 -2.88 -10.65
CA ILE A 71 12.92 -3.92 -9.62
C ILE A 71 14.28 -4.35 -9.07
N ALA A 72 15.30 -4.49 -9.91
CA ALA A 72 16.65 -4.81 -9.47
C ALA A 72 17.24 -3.72 -8.57
N LEU A 73 17.02 -2.45 -8.89
CA LEU A 73 17.40 -1.32 -8.04
C LEU A 73 16.65 -1.32 -6.71
N LEU A 74 15.33 -1.54 -6.73
CA LEU A 74 14.54 -1.69 -5.50
C LEU A 74 15.08 -2.80 -4.59
N VAL A 75 15.44 -3.95 -5.16
CA VAL A 75 16.02 -5.07 -4.43
C VAL A 75 17.41 -4.74 -3.92
N LEU A 76 18.27 -4.08 -4.70
CA LEU A 76 19.59 -3.63 -4.25
C LEU A 76 19.48 -2.68 -3.06
N ASP A 77 18.59 -1.70 -3.13
CA ASP A 77 18.38 -0.72 -2.06
C ASP A 77 17.83 -1.42 -0.81
N LEU A 78 16.90 -2.35 -0.99
CA LEU A 78 16.39 -3.19 0.09
C LEU A 78 17.54 -3.93 0.78
N PHE A 79 18.35 -4.70 0.05
CA PHE A 79 19.46 -5.46 0.63
C PHE A 79 20.54 -4.56 1.22
N SER A 80 20.71 -3.35 0.69
CA SER A 80 21.63 -2.36 1.25
C SER A 80 21.24 -1.92 2.67
N ASN A 81 19.94 -1.83 2.96
CA ASN A 81 19.44 -1.57 4.31
C ASN A 81 19.71 -2.73 5.30
N PHE A 82 20.06 -3.91 4.78
CA PHE A 82 20.36 -5.11 5.56
C PHE A 82 21.85 -5.52 5.47
N ARG A 83 22.76 -4.61 5.10
CA ARG A 83 24.21 -4.90 5.03
C ARG A 83 24.82 -5.41 6.33
N TYR A 84 24.25 -5.01 7.48
CA TYR A 84 24.67 -5.49 8.79
C TYR A 84 24.48 -7.01 8.98
N LEU A 85 23.76 -7.69 8.08
CA LEU A 85 23.62 -9.15 8.08
C LEU A 85 24.86 -9.85 7.52
N LEU A 86 25.71 -9.16 6.74
CA LEU A 86 26.85 -9.77 6.04
C LEU A 86 27.80 -10.53 6.97
N ASP A 87 27.97 -10.03 8.19
CA ASP A 87 28.89 -10.61 9.19
C ASP A 87 28.36 -11.92 9.78
N ASP A 88 27.06 -12.19 9.67
CA ASP A 88 26.40 -13.39 10.23
C ASP A 88 26.08 -14.45 9.16
N LEU A 89 26.38 -14.17 7.88
CA LEU A 89 26.07 -15.09 6.78
C LEU A 89 27.06 -16.26 6.72
N ASN A 90 26.54 -17.46 6.49
CA ASN A 90 27.36 -18.63 6.17
C ASN A 90 27.92 -18.55 4.73
N ASP A 91 28.89 -19.42 4.43
CA ASP A 91 29.59 -19.47 3.13
C ASP A 91 28.67 -19.74 1.92
N PHE A 92 27.47 -20.31 2.14
CA PHE A 92 26.52 -20.59 1.07
C PHE A 92 25.61 -19.39 0.77
N ASP A 93 25.21 -18.64 1.79
CA ASP A 93 24.28 -17.51 1.67
C ASP A 93 25.01 -16.19 1.33
N LEU A 94 26.27 -16.04 1.77
CA LEU A 94 27.08 -14.83 1.54
C LEU A 94 27.27 -14.47 0.06
N PRO A 95 27.65 -15.40 -0.85
CA PRO A 95 27.81 -15.08 -2.27
C PRO A 95 26.51 -14.57 -2.89
N ARG A 96 25.38 -15.20 -2.55
CA ARG A 96 24.06 -14.81 -3.05
C ARG A 96 23.63 -13.44 -2.52
N PHE A 97 23.89 -13.14 -1.25
CA PHE A 97 23.59 -11.81 -0.69
C PHE A 97 24.40 -10.72 -1.39
N LYS A 98 25.69 -10.96 -1.66
CA LYS A 98 26.56 -10.02 -2.39
C LYS A 98 26.07 -9.74 -3.81
N LYS A 99 25.54 -10.74 -4.52
CA LYS A 99 24.93 -10.53 -5.84
C LYS A 99 23.82 -9.48 -5.80
N TYR A 100 22.91 -9.53 -4.81
CA TYR A 100 21.86 -8.53 -4.66
C TYR A 100 22.41 -7.11 -4.41
N LEU A 101 23.49 -6.98 -3.62
CA LEU A 101 24.15 -5.69 -3.37
C LEU A 101 24.87 -5.11 -4.59
N LEU A 102 25.28 -5.96 -5.53
CA LEU A 102 25.97 -5.58 -6.77
C LEU A 102 25.01 -5.45 -7.96
N SER A 103 23.72 -5.75 -7.77
CA SER A 103 22.74 -5.89 -8.86
C SER A 103 23.17 -6.90 -9.95
N ASP A 104 24.01 -7.88 -9.59
CA ASP A 104 24.47 -8.97 -10.46
C ASP A 104 23.59 -10.21 -10.24
N ILE A 105 22.32 -10.08 -10.59
CA ILE A 105 21.26 -11.05 -10.31
C ILE A 105 20.46 -11.37 -11.55
N ASP A 106 20.12 -12.64 -11.71
CA ASP A 106 19.21 -13.06 -12.77
C ASP A 106 17.74 -12.85 -12.38
N ILE A 107 16.83 -13.05 -13.35
CA ILE A 107 15.40 -12.86 -13.15
C ILE A 107 14.80 -13.82 -12.13
N SER A 108 15.35 -15.02 -11.98
CA SER A 108 14.89 -16.03 -11.02
C SER A 108 15.34 -15.67 -9.61
N GLU A 109 16.56 -15.15 -9.46
CA GLU A 109 17.08 -14.59 -8.21
C GLU A 109 16.29 -13.35 -7.79
N LEU A 110 15.90 -12.48 -8.72
CA LEU A 110 15.00 -11.34 -8.48
C LEU A 110 13.64 -11.79 -7.94
N LYS A 111 12.99 -12.75 -8.61
CA LYS A 111 11.70 -13.33 -8.19
C LYS A 111 11.74 -13.86 -6.75
N ASN A 112 12.86 -14.42 -6.32
CA ASN A 112 13.01 -15.04 -5.00
C ASN A 112 13.70 -14.14 -3.96
N SER A 113 13.95 -12.86 -4.27
CA SER A 113 14.74 -11.96 -3.43
C SER A 113 14.12 -11.75 -2.04
N LEU A 114 12.80 -11.53 -1.96
CA LEU A 114 12.10 -11.35 -0.69
C LEU A 114 12.13 -12.61 0.17
N THR A 115 11.86 -13.78 -0.42
CA THR A 115 11.89 -15.07 0.27
C THR A 115 13.29 -15.38 0.81
N PHE A 116 14.33 -15.07 0.02
CA PHE A 116 15.71 -15.19 0.47
C PHE A 116 15.98 -14.27 1.66
N LEU A 117 15.61 -12.99 1.58
CA LEU A 117 15.82 -12.05 2.69
C LEU A 117 15.06 -12.46 3.95
N THR A 118 13.83 -12.98 3.83
CA THR A 118 13.09 -13.48 5.00
C THR A 118 13.78 -14.68 5.66
N LYS A 119 14.39 -15.58 4.87
CA LYS A 119 15.19 -16.70 5.40
C LYS A 119 16.37 -16.17 6.21
N ILE A 120 17.13 -15.21 5.67
CA ILE A 120 18.30 -14.66 6.35
C ILE A 120 17.91 -13.98 7.66
N LEU A 121 16.84 -13.17 7.65
CA LEU A 121 16.35 -12.51 8.86
C LEU A 121 15.88 -13.52 9.91
N TYR A 122 15.20 -14.59 9.50
CA TYR A 122 14.82 -15.66 10.40
C TYR A 122 16.04 -16.36 11.02
N GLN A 123 17.07 -16.64 10.23
CA GLN A 123 18.31 -17.26 10.74
C GLN A 123 19.02 -16.37 11.77
N LYS A 124 18.99 -15.05 11.60
CA LYS A 124 19.60 -14.10 12.55
C LYS A 124 18.80 -13.94 13.84
N TYR A 125 17.49 -13.76 13.72
CA TYR A 125 16.65 -13.34 14.85
C TYR A 125 15.88 -14.50 15.49
N GLU A 126 15.83 -15.67 14.85
CA GLU A 126 14.98 -16.82 15.23
C GLU A 126 13.50 -16.41 15.38
N LYS A 127 13.07 -15.46 14.54
CA LYS A 127 11.72 -14.91 14.50
C LYS A 127 11.21 -14.85 13.07
N GLU A 128 9.94 -15.23 12.90
CA GLU A 128 9.21 -15.06 11.65
C GLU A 128 9.13 -13.56 11.27
N VAL A 129 9.14 -13.27 9.98
CA VAL A 129 9.29 -11.91 9.42
C VAL A 129 7.94 -11.30 9.09
N ILE A 130 7.78 -10.01 9.35
CA ILE A 130 6.64 -9.24 8.85
C ILE A 130 7.02 -8.59 7.52
N LEU A 131 6.24 -8.88 6.47
CA LEU A 131 6.46 -8.35 5.12
C LEU A 131 5.40 -7.29 4.78
N LEU A 132 5.86 -6.07 4.53
CA LEU A 132 5.05 -4.91 4.22
C LEU A 132 5.30 -4.49 2.76
N ILE A 133 4.25 -4.50 1.93
CA ILE A 133 4.33 -4.15 0.49
C ILE A 133 3.36 -3.01 0.19
N ASP A 134 3.87 -1.81 -0.04
CA ASP A 134 3.06 -0.66 -0.42
C ASP A 134 2.98 -0.47 -1.94
N GLU A 135 1.84 0.03 -2.38
CA GLU A 135 1.46 0.22 -3.79
C GLU A 135 1.68 -1.02 -4.67
N TYR A 136 1.37 -2.23 -4.16
CA TYR A 136 1.66 -3.51 -4.84
C TYR A 136 1.14 -3.58 -6.29
N ASP A 137 0.10 -2.82 -6.60
CA ASP A 137 -0.60 -2.76 -7.88
C ASP A 137 0.04 -1.80 -8.89
N ASN A 138 0.88 -0.86 -8.45
CA ASN A 138 1.47 0.18 -9.30
C ASN A 138 2.25 -0.37 -10.51
N PRO A 139 3.10 -1.42 -10.39
CA PRO A 139 3.81 -1.97 -11.54
C PRO A 139 2.88 -2.53 -12.62
N LEU A 140 1.76 -3.15 -12.20
CA LEU A 140 0.81 -3.79 -13.12
C LEU A 140 -0.12 -2.76 -13.78
N ILE A 141 -0.49 -1.70 -13.06
CA ILE A 141 -1.17 -0.55 -13.66
C ILE A 141 -0.28 0.09 -14.74
N THR A 142 1.02 0.24 -14.47
CA THR A 142 2.00 0.75 -15.44
C THR A 142 2.13 -0.20 -16.63
N ALA A 143 2.27 -1.49 -16.39
CA ALA A 143 2.38 -2.50 -17.44
C ALA A 143 1.15 -2.53 -18.37
N HIS A 144 -0.05 -2.39 -17.80
CA HIS A 144 -1.28 -2.25 -18.56
C HIS A 144 -1.37 -0.94 -19.35
N LYS A 145 -0.75 0.14 -18.85
CA LYS A 145 -0.68 1.44 -19.56
C LYS A 145 0.20 1.41 -20.80
N TYR A 146 1.23 0.59 -20.80
CA TYR A 146 2.27 0.55 -21.83
C TYR A 146 2.38 -0.83 -22.51
N ASP A 147 1.31 -1.63 -22.45
CA ASP A 147 1.12 -2.86 -23.22
C ASP A 147 2.17 -3.98 -22.97
N PHE A 148 2.60 -4.17 -21.72
CA PHE A 148 3.45 -5.30 -21.27
C PHE A 148 2.89 -6.02 -20.04
N TYR A 149 1.55 -6.06 -19.92
CA TYR A 149 0.86 -6.58 -18.74
C TYR A 149 1.17 -8.06 -18.46
N GLU A 150 1.19 -8.92 -19.48
CA GLU A 150 1.39 -10.37 -19.33
C GLU A 150 2.78 -10.72 -18.77
N GLU A 151 3.82 -10.03 -19.23
CA GLU A 151 5.18 -10.20 -18.75
C GLU A 151 5.31 -9.79 -17.28
N ALA A 152 4.75 -8.62 -16.93
CA ALA A 152 4.74 -8.13 -15.56
C ALA A 152 3.91 -9.05 -14.65
N LEU A 153 2.74 -9.49 -15.11
CA LEU A 153 1.85 -10.40 -14.39
C LEU A 153 2.57 -11.71 -14.06
N SER A 154 3.21 -12.33 -15.05
CA SER A 154 4.01 -13.56 -14.88
C SER A 154 5.14 -13.39 -13.87
N PHE A 155 5.79 -12.23 -13.84
CA PHE A 155 6.82 -11.93 -12.85
C PHE A 155 6.24 -11.76 -11.44
N PHE A 156 5.27 -10.85 -11.27
CA PHE A 156 4.74 -10.48 -9.96
C PHE A 156 3.95 -11.61 -9.29
N LYS A 157 3.35 -12.50 -10.09
CA LYS A 157 2.74 -13.73 -9.58
C LYS A 157 3.73 -14.59 -8.79
N VAL A 158 4.95 -14.76 -9.31
CA VAL A 158 6.01 -15.50 -8.61
C VAL A 158 6.63 -14.64 -7.49
N PHE A 159 6.94 -13.37 -7.77
CA PHE A 159 7.60 -12.49 -6.82
C PHE A 159 6.80 -12.30 -5.51
N TYR A 160 5.49 -12.10 -5.62
CA TYR A 160 4.61 -12.03 -4.45
C TYR A 160 4.23 -13.43 -3.94
N GLY A 161 4.01 -14.39 -4.85
CA GLY A 161 3.63 -15.77 -4.53
C GLY A 161 4.62 -16.46 -3.59
N GLU A 162 5.89 -16.44 -3.96
CA GLU A 162 6.97 -17.05 -3.20
C GLU A 162 7.21 -16.37 -1.85
N ALA A 163 6.94 -15.07 -1.76
CA ALA A 163 7.14 -14.30 -0.54
C ALA A 163 5.99 -14.47 0.47
N LEU A 164 4.75 -14.65 -0.01
CA LEU A 164 3.52 -14.54 0.80
C LEU A 164 2.80 -15.86 1.08
N LYS A 165 3.05 -16.94 0.33
CA LYS A 165 2.35 -18.23 0.52
C LYS A 165 3.27 -19.39 0.85
N THR A 166 4.32 -19.60 0.06
CA THR A 166 5.25 -20.73 0.21
C THR A 166 6.40 -20.42 1.17
N ASN A 167 6.35 -19.29 1.89
CA ASN A 167 7.41 -18.81 2.74
C ASN A 167 7.25 -19.27 4.20
N PRO A 168 8.03 -20.27 4.68
CA PRO A 168 7.92 -20.75 6.06
C PRO A 168 8.49 -19.76 7.09
N TYR A 169 9.18 -18.71 6.64
CA TYR A 169 9.78 -17.70 7.50
C TYR A 169 8.90 -16.47 7.67
N LEU A 170 7.70 -16.44 7.07
CA LEU A 170 6.79 -15.30 7.10
C LEU A 170 5.81 -15.41 8.28
N LYS A 171 5.75 -14.35 9.10
CA LYS A 171 4.73 -14.20 10.14
C LYS A 171 3.41 -13.72 9.56
N MET A 172 3.49 -12.62 8.82
CA MET A 172 2.35 -11.88 8.30
C MET A 172 2.80 -11.02 7.12
N GLY A 173 1.98 -10.99 6.07
CA GLY A 173 2.10 -10.06 4.96
C GLY A 173 1.00 -9.00 5.00
N VAL A 174 1.36 -7.72 4.87
CA VAL A 174 0.39 -6.63 4.69
C VAL A 174 0.69 -5.93 3.38
N MET A 175 -0.35 -5.79 2.54
CA MET A 175 -0.23 -5.12 1.25
C MET A 175 -1.21 -3.97 1.14
N THR A 176 -0.78 -2.87 0.54
CA THR A 176 -1.61 -1.69 0.26
C THR A 176 -1.60 -1.36 -1.23
N GLY A 177 -2.77 -0.99 -1.76
CA GLY A 177 -2.95 -0.62 -3.16
C GLY A 177 -4.21 0.21 -3.37
N ILE A 178 -4.51 0.55 -4.61
CA ILE A 178 -5.72 1.27 -5.03
C ILE A 178 -6.76 0.28 -5.56
N ILE A 179 -6.33 -0.74 -6.32
CA ILE A 179 -7.22 -1.50 -7.21
C ILE A 179 -7.25 -2.98 -6.85
N ARG A 180 -8.47 -3.56 -6.88
CA ARG A 180 -8.68 -4.98 -6.64
C ARG A 180 -8.39 -5.86 -7.86
N VAL A 181 -8.56 -5.36 -9.10
CA VAL A 181 -8.43 -6.10 -10.38
C VAL A 181 -7.28 -7.08 -10.39
N ILE A 182 -6.10 -6.57 -10.05
CA ILE A 182 -4.85 -7.29 -10.11
C ILE A 182 -4.92 -8.60 -9.31
N LYS A 183 -5.74 -8.65 -8.25
CA LYS A 183 -5.97 -9.83 -7.44
C LYS A 183 -6.50 -11.04 -8.23
N ALA A 184 -7.38 -10.87 -9.21
CA ALA A 184 -7.94 -12.03 -9.91
C ALA A 184 -6.83 -12.88 -10.56
N ASP A 185 -5.82 -12.23 -11.13
CA ASP A 185 -4.78 -12.91 -11.89
C ASP A 185 -3.52 -13.20 -11.05
N ILE A 186 -2.94 -12.22 -10.35
CA ILE A 186 -1.67 -12.45 -9.58
C ILE A 186 -1.89 -13.26 -8.32
N PHE A 187 -3.10 -13.23 -7.76
CA PHE A 187 -3.42 -13.82 -6.47
C PHE A 187 -4.44 -14.96 -6.59
N SER A 188 -4.76 -15.41 -7.81
CA SER A 188 -5.45 -16.69 -8.06
C SER A 188 -4.80 -17.85 -7.30
N ASP A 189 -3.47 -17.84 -7.24
CA ASP A 189 -2.69 -18.85 -6.51
C ASP A 189 -2.54 -18.53 -5.01
N LEU A 190 -2.92 -17.33 -4.54
CA LEU A 190 -2.83 -16.92 -3.14
C LEU A 190 -4.16 -17.10 -2.39
N ASN A 191 -4.48 -18.35 -2.07
CA ASN A 191 -5.69 -18.73 -1.33
C ASN A 191 -5.69 -18.34 0.16
N ASN A 192 -4.62 -17.69 0.65
CA ASN A 192 -4.45 -17.24 2.04
C ASN A 192 -4.71 -15.73 2.23
N LEU A 193 -5.14 -15.00 1.19
CA LEU A 193 -5.33 -13.54 1.27
C LEU A 193 -6.73 -13.10 1.71
N LYS A 194 -6.78 -12.40 2.84
CA LYS A 194 -7.96 -11.62 3.25
C LYS A 194 -7.88 -10.18 2.73
N VAL A 195 -8.95 -9.70 2.10
CA VAL A 195 -9.01 -8.37 1.50
C VAL A 195 -9.94 -7.46 2.28
N TYR A 196 -9.44 -6.27 2.56
CA TYR A 196 -10.19 -5.17 3.16
C TYR A 196 -10.20 -4.00 2.17
N SER A 197 -11.34 -3.82 1.52
CA SER A 197 -11.66 -2.75 0.57
C SER A 197 -12.44 -1.63 1.27
N ILE A 198 -12.87 -0.62 0.50
CA ILE A 198 -13.75 0.44 0.99
C ILE A 198 -15.17 -0.06 1.32
N LEU A 199 -15.55 -1.25 0.84
CA LEU A 199 -16.88 -1.82 1.09
C LEU A 199 -16.94 -2.65 2.38
N ASN A 200 -15.79 -2.94 2.99
CA ASN A 200 -15.72 -3.77 4.19
C ASN A 200 -15.88 -2.91 5.45
N GLU A 201 -16.69 -3.39 6.40
CA GLU A 201 -16.85 -2.75 7.72
C GLU A 201 -15.59 -2.84 8.58
N GLN A 202 -14.81 -3.92 8.43
CA GLN A 202 -13.55 -4.06 9.14
C GLN A 202 -12.53 -3.04 8.63
N TYR A 203 -11.95 -2.28 9.57
CA TYR A 203 -10.95 -1.24 9.31
C TYR A 203 -11.47 -0.04 8.48
N SER A 204 -12.77 0.26 8.59
CA SER A 204 -13.40 1.36 7.85
C SER A 204 -12.88 2.73 8.26
N ASP A 205 -12.54 2.91 9.54
CA ASP A 205 -12.04 4.15 10.15
C ASP A 205 -10.51 4.21 10.29
N PHE A 206 -9.79 3.16 9.88
CA PHE A 206 -8.32 3.10 10.00
C PHE A 206 -7.58 3.85 8.90
N PHE A 207 -8.28 4.37 7.90
CA PHE A 207 -7.71 5.14 6.78
C PHE A 207 -8.61 6.34 6.49
N GLY A 208 -8.06 7.54 6.64
CA GLY A 208 -8.87 8.76 6.66
C GLY A 208 -8.81 9.41 8.03
N PHE A 209 -9.41 10.59 8.16
CA PHE A 209 -9.79 11.11 9.47
C PHE A 209 -11.27 10.85 9.70
N THR A 210 -11.63 10.45 10.91
CA THR A 210 -13.02 10.39 11.36
C THR A 210 -13.55 11.80 11.65
N GLN A 211 -14.88 11.94 11.72
CA GLN A 211 -15.49 13.22 12.08
C GLN A 211 -15.00 13.77 13.43
N SER A 212 -14.86 12.91 14.44
CA SER A 212 -14.36 13.29 15.76
C SER A 212 -12.91 13.76 15.73
N GLU A 213 -12.06 13.14 14.90
CA GLU A 213 -10.66 13.56 14.74
C GLU A 213 -10.55 14.90 14.01
N VAL A 214 -11.36 15.14 12.98
CA VAL A 214 -11.43 16.45 12.32
C VAL A 214 -11.89 17.51 13.31
N GLU A 215 -12.99 17.29 14.04
CA GLU A 215 -13.49 18.25 15.03
C GLU A 215 -12.43 18.58 16.10
N LYS A 216 -11.71 17.56 16.60
CA LYS A 216 -10.61 17.77 17.52
C LYS A 216 -9.47 18.58 16.89
N ALA A 217 -9.09 18.26 15.65
CA ALA A 217 -8.04 18.99 14.95
C ALA A 217 -8.40 20.47 14.71
N LEU A 218 -9.67 20.79 14.40
CA LEU A 218 -10.11 22.19 14.27
C LEU A 218 -9.87 22.98 15.56
N LYS A 219 -10.18 22.37 16.72
CA LYS A 219 -9.94 22.96 18.04
C LYS A 219 -8.45 23.10 18.35
N ASP A 220 -7.69 22.02 18.17
CA ASP A 220 -6.25 21.99 18.49
C ASP A 220 -5.44 23.02 17.66
N PHE A 221 -5.84 23.27 16.41
CA PHE A 221 -5.17 24.21 15.50
C PHE A 221 -5.77 25.62 15.50
N ASN A 222 -6.77 25.89 16.35
CA ASN A 222 -7.52 27.15 16.41
C ASN A 222 -8.01 27.57 15.02
N ILE A 223 -8.78 26.69 14.37
CA ILE A 223 -9.42 26.95 13.09
C ILE A 223 -10.75 27.67 13.32
N GLU A 224 -10.99 28.75 12.58
CA GLU A 224 -12.21 29.56 12.71
C GLU A 224 -13.42 28.96 11.96
N TYR A 225 -13.17 28.10 10.97
CA TYR A 225 -14.23 27.44 10.21
C TYR A 225 -14.98 26.40 11.05
N GLU A 226 -16.29 26.34 10.84
CA GLU A 226 -17.15 25.35 11.47
C GLU A 226 -17.07 24.01 10.73
N LEU A 227 -17.32 22.92 11.46
CA LEU A 227 -17.26 21.56 10.92
C LEU A 227 -18.13 21.36 9.64
N PRO A 228 -19.35 21.91 9.52
CA PRO A 228 -20.15 21.80 8.30
C PRO A 228 -19.49 22.38 7.06
N ASP A 229 -18.72 23.47 7.19
CA ASP A 229 -18.01 24.07 6.06
C ASP A 229 -16.87 23.16 5.61
N VAL A 230 -16.10 22.63 6.57
CA VAL A 230 -15.03 21.66 6.30
C VAL A 230 -15.60 20.38 5.68
N LYS A 231 -16.76 19.93 6.16
CA LYS A 231 -17.50 18.77 5.62
C LYS A 231 -17.90 18.99 4.17
N ALA A 232 -18.47 20.15 3.83
CA ALA A 232 -18.86 20.45 2.46
C ALA A 232 -17.68 20.40 1.45
N TRP A 233 -16.45 20.64 1.90
CA TRP A 233 -15.26 20.66 1.04
C TRP A 233 -14.47 19.35 1.01
N TYR A 234 -14.36 18.63 2.13
CA TYR A 234 -13.38 17.56 2.31
C TYR A 234 -13.95 16.22 2.77
N ASP A 235 -15.24 16.17 3.07
CA ASP A 235 -15.97 14.91 3.26
C ASP A 235 -16.32 14.28 1.89
N GLY A 236 -16.96 13.12 1.92
CA GLY A 236 -17.51 12.47 0.74
C GLY A 236 -17.07 11.02 0.56
N TYR A 237 -16.45 10.42 1.57
CA TYR A 237 -16.04 9.02 1.50
C TYR A 237 -16.72 8.20 2.60
N LYS A 238 -17.52 7.24 2.15
CA LYS A 238 -18.10 6.22 3.01
C LYS A 238 -17.34 4.92 2.85
N PHE A 239 -16.60 4.51 3.88
CA PHE A 239 -15.95 3.21 3.93
C PHE A 239 -16.74 2.31 4.87
N GLY A 240 -17.34 1.23 4.37
CA GLY A 240 -18.31 0.43 5.13
C GLY A 240 -19.38 1.33 5.75
N ASN A 241 -19.41 1.42 7.07
CA ASN A 241 -20.34 2.27 7.83
C ASN A 241 -19.70 3.56 8.39
N SER A 242 -18.44 3.85 8.07
CA SER A 242 -17.72 5.02 8.55
C SER A 242 -17.65 6.11 7.47
N ASP A 243 -18.03 7.33 7.86
CA ASP A 243 -17.76 8.54 7.08
C ASP A 243 -16.35 9.04 7.44
N VAL A 244 -15.50 9.20 6.42
CA VAL A 244 -14.09 9.58 6.60
C VAL A 244 -13.69 10.69 5.64
N TYR A 245 -12.82 11.57 6.15
CA TYR A 245 -12.31 12.72 5.43
C TYR A 245 -10.97 12.37 4.76
N ASN A 246 -10.72 12.97 3.60
CA ASN A 246 -9.44 12.80 2.91
C ASN A 246 -8.28 13.40 3.73
N PRO A 247 -7.28 12.59 4.15
CA PRO A 247 -6.18 13.09 4.99
C PRO A 247 -5.36 14.20 4.37
N TRP A 248 -5.08 14.12 3.07
CA TRP A 248 -4.30 15.16 2.40
C TRP A 248 -5.02 16.50 2.40
N SER A 249 -6.32 16.50 2.09
CA SER A 249 -7.12 17.73 2.12
C SER A 249 -7.17 18.35 3.51
N ILE A 250 -7.44 17.54 4.54
CA ILE A 250 -7.49 18.02 5.93
C ILE A 250 -6.15 18.57 6.39
N LEU A 251 -5.03 17.87 6.13
CA LEU A 251 -3.70 18.33 6.57
C LEU A 251 -3.28 19.65 5.91
N ASN A 252 -3.53 19.83 4.61
CA ASN A 252 -3.23 21.10 3.96
C ASN A 252 -4.17 22.20 4.43
N PHE A 253 -5.45 21.90 4.60
CA PHE A 253 -6.42 22.85 5.17
C PHE A 253 -6.01 23.33 6.56
N LEU A 254 -5.60 22.44 7.47
CA LEU A 254 -5.15 22.81 8.81
C LEU A 254 -3.90 23.72 8.78
N THR A 255 -3.07 23.59 7.76
CA THR A 255 -1.84 24.39 7.57
C THR A 255 -2.16 25.75 6.97
N ASP A 256 -2.87 25.77 5.84
CA ASP A 256 -3.12 26.97 5.04
C ASP A 256 -4.29 27.79 5.58
N LYS A 257 -5.15 27.16 6.40
CA LYS A 257 -6.37 27.73 7.00
C LYS A 257 -7.33 28.31 5.96
N LYS A 258 -7.40 27.69 4.77
CA LYS A 258 -8.26 28.11 3.66
C LYS A 258 -9.02 26.93 3.07
N LEU A 259 -10.32 27.13 2.90
CA LEU A 259 -11.19 26.18 2.18
C LEU A 259 -10.96 26.33 0.67
N ILE A 260 -9.99 25.57 0.16
CA ILE A 260 -9.66 25.49 -1.27
C ILE A 260 -9.52 24.01 -1.68
N PRO A 261 -9.60 23.70 -2.98
CA PRO A 261 -9.55 22.31 -3.44
C PRO A 261 -8.11 21.76 -3.48
N TYR A 262 -7.69 21.11 -2.39
CA TYR A 262 -6.37 20.46 -2.26
C TYR A 262 -6.22 19.14 -3.05
N TRP A 263 -7.27 18.70 -3.74
CA TRP A 263 -7.34 17.42 -4.43
C TRP A 263 -7.09 17.49 -5.95
N ILE A 264 -7.00 18.69 -6.55
CA ILE A 264 -6.98 18.86 -8.01
C ILE A 264 -5.67 18.38 -8.66
N ASP A 265 -4.51 18.65 -8.06
CA ASP A 265 -3.20 18.39 -8.70
C ASP A 265 -2.59 17.01 -8.38
N THR A 266 -3.43 15.99 -8.25
CA THR A 266 -3.08 14.87 -7.36
C THR A 266 -2.91 13.49 -7.98
N SER A 267 -3.31 13.31 -9.24
CA SER A 267 -3.37 11.98 -9.84
C SER A 267 -3.17 11.94 -11.35
N ASP A 268 -2.44 10.91 -11.80
CA ASP A 268 -2.60 10.37 -13.15
C ASP A 268 -3.99 9.73 -13.25
N ASN A 269 -4.79 10.23 -14.20
CA ASN A 269 -6.16 9.82 -14.49
C ASN A 269 -6.25 8.77 -15.62
N TYR A 270 -5.13 8.14 -15.98
CA TYR A 270 -5.06 7.13 -17.05
C TYR A 270 -6.21 6.11 -17.01
N LEU A 271 -6.46 5.51 -15.85
CA LEU A 271 -7.49 4.47 -15.72
C LEU A 271 -8.89 5.01 -15.97
N ILE A 272 -9.24 6.14 -15.38
CA ILE A 272 -10.53 6.80 -15.59
C ILE A 272 -10.69 7.15 -17.07
N ASN A 273 -9.65 7.72 -17.70
CA ASN A 273 -9.69 8.06 -19.12
C ASN A 273 -9.84 6.82 -20.02
N LYS A 274 -9.13 5.73 -19.73
CA LYS A 274 -9.28 4.46 -20.47
C LYS A 274 -10.67 3.87 -20.29
N THR A 275 -11.19 3.82 -19.06
CA THR A 275 -12.55 3.34 -18.77
C THR A 275 -13.60 4.19 -19.50
N LEU A 276 -13.46 5.53 -19.50
CA LEU A 276 -14.40 6.42 -20.19
C LEU A 276 -14.35 6.28 -21.72
N LYS A 277 -13.18 6.02 -22.31
CA LYS A 277 -13.05 5.75 -23.75
C LYS A 277 -13.78 4.48 -24.19
N ASN A 278 -13.84 3.49 -23.30
CA ASN A 278 -14.50 2.21 -23.53
C ASN A 278 -15.89 2.12 -22.87
N ALA A 279 -16.42 3.23 -22.37
CA ALA A 279 -17.67 3.24 -21.62
C ALA A 279 -18.88 2.96 -22.54
N SER A 280 -19.81 2.16 -22.05
CA SER A 280 -21.07 1.87 -22.75
C SER A 280 -21.97 3.11 -22.82
N SER A 281 -22.97 3.08 -23.71
CA SER A 281 -24.05 4.08 -23.74
C SER A 281 -24.68 4.27 -22.37
N ASP A 282 -24.92 3.16 -21.66
CA ASP A 282 -25.60 3.14 -20.37
C ASP A 282 -24.74 3.83 -19.30
N THR A 283 -23.42 3.60 -19.34
CA THR A 283 -22.46 4.28 -18.45
C THR A 283 -22.46 5.79 -18.71
N MET A 284 -22.52 6.20 -19.98
CA MET A 284 -22.57 7.63 -20.34
C MET A 284 -23.88 8.29 -19.91
N GLU A 285 -25.01 7.59 -20.02
CA GLU A 285 -26.31 8.08 -19.54
C GLU A 285 -26.33 8.23 -18.01
N ALA A 286 -25.78 7.24 -17.28
CA ALA A 286 -25.61 7.32 -15.83
C ALA A 286 -24.75 8.53 -15.42
N LEU A 287 -23.63 8.77 -16.09
CA LEU A 287 -22.78 9.93 -15.84
C LEU A 287 -23.52 11.26 -16.12
N GLN A 288 -24.32 11.33 -17.19
CA GLN A 288 -25.14 12.51 -17.49
C GLN A 288 -26.18 12.81 -16.41
N LYS A 289 -26.84 11.78 -15.87
CA LYS A 289 -27.76 11.91 -14.73
C LYS A 289 -27.03 12.48 -13.51
N LEU A 290 -25.86 11.93 -13.17
CA LEU A 290 -25.03 12.41 -12.07
C LEU A 290 -24.61 13.89 -12.28
N PHE A 291 -24.21 14.28 -13.49
CA PHE A 291 -23.86 15.68 -13.78
C PHE A 291 -25.05 16.62 -13.72
N SER A 292 -26.26 16.11 -13.93
CA SER A 292 -27.52 16.87 -13.77
C SER A 292 -27.99 16.95 -12.31
N GLY A 293 -27.22 16.39 -11.37
CA GLY A 293 -27.57 16.33 -9.94
C GLY A 293 -28.59 15.25 -9.60
N GLU A 294 -28.87 14.33 -10.53
CA GLU A 294 -29.74 13.18 -10.29
C GLU A 294 -28.96 12.04 -9.64
N SER A 295 -29.67 11.16 -8.92
CA SER A 295 -29.10 9.95 -8.35
C SER A 295 -29.14 8.79 -9.33
N VAL A 296 -28.09 7.96 -9.34
CA VAL A 296 -28.04 6.69 -10.07
C VAL A 296 -27.81 5.56 -9.08
N GLU A 297 -28.50 4.44 -9.28
CA GLU A 297 -28.32 3.22 -8.51
C GLU A 297 -27.56 2.20 -9.38
N GLU A 298 -26.43 1.70 -8.87
CA GLU A 298 -25.56 0.75 -9.57
C GLU A 298 -25.16 -0.39 -8.64
N ASN A 299 -25.06 -1.59 -9.20
CA ASN A 299 -24.61 -2.76 -8.46
C ASN A 299 -23.09 -2.81 -8.36
N ILE A 300 -22.55 -2.67 -7.16
CA ILE A 300 -21.10 -2.76 -6.92
C ILE A 300 -20.74 -4.20 -6.59
N SER A 301 -20.10 -4.91 -7.53
CA SER A 301 -19.61 -6.29 -7.34
C SER A 301 -18.41 -6.38 -6.38
N GLY A 302 -17.85 -5.23 -5.99
CA GLY A 302 -16.64 -5.11 -5.19
C GLY A 302 -15.36 -5.50 -5.93
N ASN A 303 -15.46 -5.94 -7.19
CA ASN A 303 -14.35 -6.15 -8.10
C ASN A 303 -14.22 -4.95 -9.03
N SER A 304 -12.99 -4.62 -9.39
CA SER A 304 -12.71 -3.74 -10.52
C SER A 304 -12.09 -4.63 -11.58
N ASP A 305 -12.31 -4.37 -12.87
CA ASP A 305 -11.70 -5.12 -13.97
C ASP A 305 -10.88 -4.19 -14.90
N LEU A 306 -9.65 -4.59 -15.25
CA LEU A 306 -8.79 -3.92 -16.24
C LEU A 306 -8.80 -4.70 -17.56
N SER A 307 -9.36 -5.90 -17.60
CA SER A 307 -9.46 -6.76 -18.79
C SER A 307 -10.60 -6.33 -19.72
N ILE A 308 -10.68 -5.02 -19.98
CA ILE A 308 -11.50 -4.44 -21.05
C ILE A 308 -10.61 -4.19 -22.28
#